data_AF-A0A974SBG5-F1
#
_entry.id   AF-A0A974SBG5-F1
#
_cell.length_a   1.000
_cell.length_b   1.000
_cell.length_c   1.000
_cell.angle_alpha   90.00
_cell.angle_beta   90.00
_cell.angle_gamma   90.00
#
_symmetry.space_group_name_H-M   'P 1'
#
loop_
_entity.id
_entity.type
_entity.pdbx_description
1 polymer ?
#
loop_
_entity_poly.entity_id
_entity_poly.type
_entity_poly.pdbx_seq_one_letter_code
_entity_poly.pdbx_strand_id
1 'polypeptide(L)'
;MEGRQAGVPVCEDIWAAGVCADLKAQGAEILLVPNGSPFRRLADTERMGVASARVAETGLPMVYVNEVGGQDELVFDGGSFALSATGQLVMRLPMFEEALALTVWEKADDGVWVCVEAPMDDWVSGPEEVYRAMVLGLRDYVNKSGFPGVLLGLSGGVDSAIVAVVAADALGPDRVRCFMLPSRYTSQDSLDDAAGCAARLGVRLDEIAISPAVDAFAQMLTPLYENRAPT
;
A
#
# COMPACT_ATOMS: atom_id res chain seq x y z
N MET A 1 -5.62 -43.47 -2.77
CA MET A 1 -5.68 -42.20 -2.04
C MET A 1 -6.66 -41.34 -2.81
N GLU A 2 -7.83 -41.05 -2.25
CA GLU A 2 -8.76 -40.09 -2.87
C GLU A 2 -8.10 -38.72 -2.81
N GLY A 3 -7.58 -38.28 -3.96
CA GLY A 3 -6.97 -36.97 -4.09
C GLY A 3 -8.05 -35.90 -4.06
N ARG A 4 -7.84 -34.87 -3.24
CA ARG A 4 -8.69 -33.69 -3.21
C ARG A 4 -8.41 -32.87 -4.47
N GLN A 5 -9.44 -32.42 -5.17
CA GLN A 5 -9.29 -31.67 -6.42
C GLN A 5 -9.48 -30.16 -6.17
N ALA A 6 -8.41 -29.39 -6.28
CA ALA A 6 -8.44 -27.94 -6.19
C ALA A 6 -8.41 -27.31 -7.59
N GLY A 7 -9.26 -26.33 -7.84
CA GLY A 7 -9.18 -25.45 -9.01
C GLY A 7 -8.27 -24.27 -8.69
N VAL A 8 -7.41 -23.87 -9.64
CA VAL A 8 -6.42 -22.81 -9.42
C VAL A 8 -6.51 -21.75 -10.52
N PRO A 9 -7.59 -20.93 -10.54
CA PRO A 9 -7.63 -19.76 -11.42
C PRO A 9 -6.63 -18.70 -10.90
N VAL A 10 -5.99 -17.96 -11.79
CA VAL A 10 -4.98 -16.97 -11.40
C VAL A 10 -5.50 -15.56 -11.67
N CYS A 11 -5.54 -14.73 -10.62
CA CYS A 11 -5.85 -13.31 -10.69
C CYS A 11 -7.04 -12.95 -11.61
N GLU A 12 -6.78 -12.42 -12.80
CA GLU A 12 -7.79 -11.97 -13.77
C GLU A 12 -8.77 -13.08 -14.20
N ASP A 13 -8.39 -14.35 -14.07
CA ASP A 13 -9.25 -15.51 -14.41
C ASP A 13 -10.60 -15.49 -13.68
N ILE A 14 -10.67 -14.97 -12.46
CA ILE A 14 -11.92 -14.93 -11.69
C ILE A 14 -12.84 -13.77 -12.10
N TRP A 15 -12.36 -12.81 -12.91
CA TRP A 15 -13.16 -11.65 -13.33
C TRP A 15 -14.20 -12.00 -14.39
N ALA A 16 -14.05 -13.16 -15.04
CA ALA A 16 -15.07 -13.77 -15.89
C ALA A 16 -15.54 -15.11 -15.30
N ALA A 17 -16.77 -15.51 -15.64
CA ALA A 17 -17.35 -16.76 -15.13
C ALA A 17 -16.69 -18.03 -15.71
N GLY A 18 -16.14 -17.95 -16.92
CA GLY A 18 -15.74 -19.11 -17.72
C GLY A 18 -14.75 -20.05 -17.03
N VAL A 19 -13.62 -19.52 -16.54
CA VAL A 19 -12.54 -20.34 -15.95
C VAL A 19 -13.02 -21.09 -14.72
N CYS A 20 -13.73 -20.41 -13.81
CA CYS A 20 -14.24 -21.04 -12.60
C CYS A 20 -15.30 -22.12 -12.89
N ALA A 21 -16.17 -21.89 -13.88
CA ALA A 21 -17.15 -22.88 -14.32
C ALA A 21 -16.49 -24.12 -14.94
N ASP A 22 -15.46 -23.93 -15.77
CA ASP A 22 -14.72 -25.02 -16.40
C ASP A 22 -13.94 -25.85 -15.37
N LEU A 23 -13.32 -25.20 -14.37
CA LEU A 23 -12.65 -25.88 -13.26
C LEU A 23 -13.64 -26.73 -12.44
N LYS A 24 -14.82 -26.19 -12.15
CA LYS A 24 -15.89 -26.96 -11.50
C LYS A 24 -16.31 -28.16 -12.35
N ALA A 25 -16.51 -27.98 -13.65
CA ALA A 25 -16.89 -29.07 -14.56
C ALA A 25 -15.83 -30.18 -14.63
N GLN A 26 -14.56 -29.85 -14.37
CA GLN A 26 -13.46 -30.81 -14.27
C GLN A 26 -13.29 -31.45 -12.89
N GLY A 27 -14.18 -31.15 -11.93
CA GLY A 27 -14.21 -31.79 -10.62
C GLY A 27 -13.59 -30.99 -9.48
N ALA A 28 -13.25 -29.71 -9.67
CA ALA A 28 -12.77 -28.87 -8.59
C ALA A 28 -13.78 -28.80 -7.43
N GLU A 29 -13.29 -28.97 -6.21
CA GLU A 29 -14.07 -28.99 -4.96
C GLU A 29 -13.87 -27.71 -4.14
N ILE A 30 -12.78 -26.97 -4.41
CA ILE A 30 -12.40 -25.70 -3.80
C ILE A 30 -11.59 -24.90 -4.82
N LEU A 31 -11.70 -23.56 -4.79
CA LEU A 31 -10.91 -22.66 -5.63
C LEU A 31 -9.80 -22.00 -4.80
N LEU A 32 -8.57 -22.06 -5.30
CA LEU A 32 -7.40 -21.40 -4.71
C LEU A 32 -6.90 -20.36 -5.72
N VAL A 33 -7.04 -19.09 -5.39
CA VAL A 33 -6.81 -17.97 -6.31
C VAL A 33 -5.58 -17.21 -5.86
N PRO A 34 -4.38 -17.44 -6.42
CA PRO A 34 -3.24 -16.56 -6.23
C PRO A 34 -3.42 -15.28 -7.06
N ASN A 35 -3.05 -14.14 -6.48
CA ASN A 35 -3.22 -12.82 -7.07
C ASN A 35 -2.00 -11.94 -6.82
N GLY A 36 -1.71 -11.08 -7.79
CA GLY A 36 -0.92 -9.86 -7.64
C GLY A 36 -1.83 -8.68 -7.94
N SER A 37 -2.85 -8.46 -7.12
CA SER A 37 -3.84 -7.41 -7.33
C SER A 37 -3.38 -6.13 -6.61
N PRO A 38 -3.05 -5.05 -7.35
CA PRO A 38 -2.56 -3.83 -6.73
C PRO A 38 -3.67 -3.10 -5.98
N PHE A 39 -3.28 -2.41 -4.92
CA PHE A 39 -4.11 -1.53 -4.13
C PHE A 39 -4.62 -0.36 -4.97
N ARG A 40 -5.90 -0.08 -4.80
CA ARG A 40 -6.53 1.20 -5.05
C ARG A 40 -7.73 1.30 -4.12
N ARG A 41 -8.21 2.51 -3.86
CA ARG A 41 -9.43 2.70 -3.07
C ARG A 41 -10.56 1.83 -3.64
N LEU A 42 -11.27 1.15 -2.74
CA LEU A 42 -12.39 0.25 -3.02
C LEU A 42 -12.03 -1.09 -3.71
N ALA A 43 -10.75 -1.38 -3.95
CA ALA A 43 -10.34 -2.64 -4.59
C ALA A 43 -10.75 -3.88 -3.79
N ASP A 44 -10.70 -3.81 -2.47
CA ASP A 44 -11.16 -4.85 -1.54
C ASP A 44 -12.63 -5.22 -1.78
N THR A 45 -13.50 -4.20 -1.92
CA THR A 45 -14.93 -4.38 -2.16
C THR A 45 -15.18 -5.00 -3.53
N GLU A 46 -14.44 -4.56 -4.55
CA GLU A 46 -14.55 -5.09 -5.90
C GLU A 46 -14.08 -6.56 -5.98
N ARG A 47 -12.93 -6.88 -5.38
CA ARG A 47 -12.41 -8.25 -5.30
C ARG A 47 -13.39 -9.16 -4.57
N MET A 48 -13.97 -8.70 -3.45
CA MET A 48 -14.99 -9.44 -2.71
C MET A 48 -16.24 -9.70 -3.57
N GLY A 49 -16.67 -8.71 -4.36
CA GLY A 49 -17.80 -8.85 -5.27
C GLY A 49 -17.54 -9.86 -6.38
N VAL A 50 -16.36 -9.82 -7.00
CA VAL A 50 -15.94 -10.78 -8.04
C VAL A 50 -15.87 -12.20 -7.46
N ALA A 51 -15.21 -12.38 -6.32
CA ALA A 51 -15.10 -13.67 -5.64
C ALA A 51 -16.49 -14.22 -5.25
N SER A 52 -17.36 -13.38 -4.67
CA SER A 52 -18.73 -13.77 -4.29
C SER A 52 -19.55 -14.22 -5.49
N ALA A 53 -19.41 -13.56 -6.64
CA ALA A 53 -20.10 -13.97 -7.87
C ALA A 53 -19.64 -15.36 -8.34
N ARG A 54 -18.33 -15.63 -8.32
CA ARG A 54 -17.78 -16.95 -8.69
C ARG A 54 -18.22 -18.04 -7.72
N VAL A 55 -18.24 -17.75 -6.42
CA VAL A 55 -18.77 -18.67 -5.40
C VAL A 55 -20.25 -18.94 -5.65
N ALA A 56 -21.08 -17.94 -5.93
CA ALA A 56 -22.50 -18.13 -6.19
C ALA A 56 -22.77 -18.97 -7.46
N GLU A 57 -21.97 -18.78 -8.51
CA GLU A 57 -22.10 -19.52 -9.78
C GLU A 57 -21.61 -20.98 -9.65
N THR A 58 -20.54 -21.20 -8.89
CA THR A 58 -19.90 -22.51 -8.77
C THR A 58 -20.38 -23.30 -7.55
N GLY A 59 -20.87 -22.66 -6.50
CA GLY A 59 -21.11 -23.30 -5.20
C GLY A 59 -19.82 -23.87 -4.57
N LEU A 60 -18.65 -23.46 -5.05
CA LEU A 60 -17.36 -23.88 -4.49
C LEU A 60 -16.86 -22.81 -3.52
N PRO A 61 -16.30 -23.20 -2.35
CA PRO A 61 -15.58 -22.26 -1.53
C PRO A 61 -14.34 -21.75 -2.26
N MET A 62 -13.89 -20.55 -1.89
CA MET A 62 -12.78 -19.87 -2.55
C MET A 62 -11.80 -19.31 -1.52
N VAL A 63 -10.51 -19.54 -1.72
CA VAL A 63 -9.42 -18.91 -0.99
C VAL A 63 -8.71 -17.93 -1.94
N TYR A 64 -8.80 -16.64 -1.66
CA TYR A 64 -8.15 -15.56 -2.39
C TYR A 64 -6.87 -15.17 -1.66
N VAL A 65 -5.72 -15.44 -2.27
CA VAL A 65 -4.39 -15.10 -1.74
C VAL A 65 -3.81 -13.97 -2.59
N ASN A 66 -3.44 -12.87 -1.95
CA ASN A 66 -2.90 -11.70 -2.64
C ASN A 66 -1.48 -11.37 -2.17
N GLU A 67 -0.67 -10.87 -3.10
CA GLU A 67 0.62 -10.26 -2.80
C GLU A 67 0.49 -9.08 -1.83
N VAL A 68 1.54 -8.81 -1.06
CA VAL A 68 1.67 -7.64 -0.20
C VAL A 68 3.06 -7.03 -0.34
N GLY A 69 3.13 -5.70 -0.45
CA GLY A 69 4.39 -4.96 -0.58
C GLY A 69 4.35 -3.87 -1.65
N GLY A 70 5.33 -2.97 -1.62
CA GLY A 70 5.54 -1.95 -2.64
C GLY A 70 6.45 -2.45 -3.78
N GLN A 71 6.08 -2.17 -5.02
CA GLN A 71 6.92 -2.37 -6.21
C GLN A 71 6.79 -1.18 -7.15
N ASP A 72 7.85 -0.40 -7.24
CA ASP A 72 7.88 0.86 -7.99
C ASP A 72 6.70 1.77 -7.63
N GLU A 73 5.77 2.03 -8.56
CA GLU A 73 4.59 2.88 -8.31
C GLU A 73 3.41 2.13 -7.68
N LEU A 74 3.44 0.80 -7.69
CA LEU A 74 2.35 -0.04 -7.19
C LEU A 74 2.58 -0.44 -5.75
N VAL A 75 1.48 -0.58 -5.02
CA VAL A 75 1.45 -1.20 -3.69
C VAL A 75 0.45 -2.34 -3.77
N PHE A 76 0.83 -3.52 -3.31
CA PHE A 76 -0.06 -4.65 -3.09
C PHE A 76 -0.44 -4.65 -1.60
N ASP A 77 -1.73 -4.65 -1.34
CA ASP A 77 -2.30 -4.49 0.00
C ASP A 77 -2.43 -5.80 0.77
N GLY A 78 -2.11 -6.96 0.19
CA GLY A 78 -2.42 -8.24 0.81
C GLY A 78 -3.93 -8.37 0.95
N GLY A 79 -4.42 -8.43 2.20
CA GLY A 79 -5.86 -8.55 2.46
C GLY A 79 -6.40 -9.86 1.89
N SER A 80 -5.63 -10.95 2.00
CA SER A 80 -6.08 -12.27 1.58
C SER A 80 -7.34 -12.66 2.35
N PHE A 81 -8.28 -13.38 1.71
CA PHE A 81 -9.54 -13.74 2.32
C PHE A 81 -10.05 -15.10 1.81
N ALA A 82 -11.04 -15.68 2.49
CA ALA A 82 -11.75 -16.84 1.97
C ALA A 82 -13.26 -16.73 2.15
N LEU A 83 -13.98 -17.27 1.16
CA LEU A 83 -15.42 -17.40 1.15
C LEU A 83 -15.81 -18.87 1.27
N SER A 84 -16.83 -19.15 2.09
CA SER A 84 -17.50 -20.45 2.11
C SER A 84 -18.22 -20.73 0.79
N ALA A 85 -18.70 -21.96 0.58
CA ALA A 85 -19.54 -22.32 -0.56
C ALA A 85 -20.86 -21.50 -0.66
N THR A 86 -21.29 -20.87 0.45
CA THR A 86 -22.48 -20.02 0.51
C THR A 86 -22.17 -18.53 0.35
N GLY A 87 -20.90 -18.16 0.13
CA GLY A 87 -20.46 -16.77 0.01
C GLY A 87 -20.23 -16.06 1.33
N GLN A 88 -20.25 -16.77 2.47
CA GLN A 88 -19.90 -16.19 3.76
C GLN A 88 -18.39 -15.98 3.84
N LEU A 89 -17.96 -14.82 4.31
CA LEU A 89 -16.57 -14.55 4.65
C LEU A 89 -16.15 -15.38 5.86
N VAL A 90 -15.16 -16.26 5.68
CA VAL A 90 -14.71 -17.22 6.71
C VAL A 90 -13.23 -17.05 7.10
N MET A 91 -12.47 -16.27 6.34
CA MET A 91 -11.08 -15.94 6.67
C MET A 91 -10.73 -14.57 6.15
N ARG A 92 -9.92 -13.82 6.92
CA ARG A 92 -9.21 -12.62 6.49
C ARG A 92 -7.82 -12.57 7.10
N LEU A 93 -6.84 -12.19 6.29
CA LEU A 93 -5.49 -11.79 6.69
C LEU A 93 -5.37 -10.26 6.70
N PRO A 94 -4.40 -9.68 7.44
CA PRO A 94 -4.25 -8.24 7.51
C PRO A 94 -3.95 -7.60 6.16
N MET A 95 -4.28 -6.31 6.05
CA MET A 95 -3.87 -5.49 4.92
C MET A 95 -2.54 -4.79 5.23
N PHE A 96 -1.71 -4.62 4.20
CA PHE A 96 -0.42 -3.93 4.23
C PHE A 96 0.63 -4.57 5.15
N GLU A 97 0.44 -5.84 5.53
CA GLU A 97 1.31 -6.61 6.41
C GLU A 97 1.59 -7.99 5.80
N GLU A 98 2.84 -8.44 5.85
CA GLU A 98 3.19 -9.82 5.50
C GLU A 98 2.62 -10.76 6.56
N ALA A 99 1.88 -11.78 6.11
CA ALA A 99 1.23 -12.72 7.00
C ALA A 99 1.33 -14.15 6.46
N LEU A 100 1.52 -15.08 7.39
CA LEU A 100 1.40 -16.51 7.14
C LEU A 100 0.33 -17.05 8.10
N ALA A 101 -0.68 -17.70 7.55
CA ALA A 101 -1.76 -18.31 8.32
C ALA A 101 -2.06 -19.73 7.86
N LEU A 102 -2.41 -20.56 8.83
CA LEU A 102 -3.01 -21.87 8.57
C LEU A 102 -4.52 -21.72 8.57
N THR A 103 -5.17 -22.34 7.57
CA THR A 103 -6.63 -22.52 7.57
C THR A 103 -6.93 -24.01 7.53
N VAL A 104 -7.90 -24.45 8.33
CA VAL A 104 -8.33 -25.83 8.41
C VAL A 104 -9.68 -25.96 7.72
N TRP A 105 -9.75 -26.92 6.80
CA TRP A 105 -10.94 -27.22 6.01
C TRP A 105 -11.29 -28.68 6.17
N GLU A 106 -12.57 -28.94 6.41
CA GLU A 106 -13.13 -30.28 6.53
C GLU A 106 -14.23 -30.47 5.50
N LYS A 107 -14.38 -31.70 5.01
CA LYS A 107 -15.43 -32.04 4.05
C LYS A 107 -16.65 -32.51 4.83
N ALA A 108 -17.75 -31.77 4.73
CA ALA A 108 -19.01 -32.10 5.38
C ALA A 108 -19.69 -33.32 4.73
N ASP A 109 -20.74 -33.83 5.37
CA ASP A 109 -21.47 -35.04 4.93
C ASP A 109 -22.12 -34.87 3.54
N ASP A 110 -22.46 -33.63 3.17
CA ASP A 110 -22.99 -33.28 1.84
C ASP A 110 -21.89 -33.15 0.77
N GLY A 111 -20.63 -33.37 1.15
CA GLY A 111 -19.46 -33.30 0.29
C GLY A 111 -18.88 -31.90 0.09
N VAL A 112 -19.41 -30.87 0.76
CA VAL A 112 -18.91 -29.49 0.65
C VAL A 112 -17.75 -29.25 1.62
N TRP A 113 -16.72 -28.51 1.17
CA TRP A 113 -15.64 -28.07 2.04
C TRP A 113 -16.07 -26.88 2.91
N VAL A 114 -15.87 -27.02 4.22
CA VAL A 114 -16.19 -26.01 5.24
C VAL A 114 -14.91 -25.60 5.96
N CYS A 115 -14.70 -24.29 6.09
CA CYS A 115 -13.61 -23.76 6.90
C CYS A 115 -14.01 -23.85 8.38
N VAL A 116 -13.23 -24.58 9.17
CA VAL A 116 -13.50 -24.82 10.60
C VAL A 116 -12.57 -24.01 11.50
N GLU A 117 -11.42 -23.58 10.98
CA GLU A 117 -10.46 -22.75 11.71
C GLU A 117 -9.71 -21.83 10.74
N ALA A 118 -9.75 -20.53 10.99
CA ALA A 118 -9.04 -19.52 10.24
C ALA A 118 -8.96 -18.20 11.04
N PRO A 119 -7.95 -17.35 10.79
CA PRO A 119 -7.93 -15.99 11.31
C PRO A 119 -9.00 -15.11 10.66
N MET A 120 -9.42 -14.08 11.38
CA MET A 120 -10.38 -13.08 10.92
C MET A 120 -9.89 -11.70 11.36
N ASP A 121 -8.97 -11.13 10.59
CA ASP A 121 -8.42 -9.81 10.87
C ASP A 121 -9.36 -8.67 10.44
N ASP A 122 -9.33 -7.60 11.24
CA ASP A 122 -9.96 -6.33 10.89
C ASP A 122 -9.16 -5.64 9.78
N TRP A 123 -9.87 -5.09 8.80
CA TRP A 123 -9.30 -4.38 7.66
C TRP A 123 -9.53 -2.92 7.91
N VAL A 124 -8.49 -2.16 7.62
CA VAL A 124 -8.54 -0.72 7.63
C VAL A 124 -9.35 -0.20 6.45
N SER A 125 -9.85 1.02 6.56
CA SER A 125 -10.60 1.67 5.49
C SER A 125 -10.42 3.19 5.54
N GLY A 126 -10.83 3.87 4.47
CA GLY A 126 -10.84 5.33 4.40
C GLY A 126 -9.42 5.94 4.34
N PRO A 127 -9.10 6.99 5.12
CA PRO A 127 -7.78 7.60 5.08
C PRO A 127 -6.65 6.66 5.56
N GLU A 128 -6.95 5.68 6.43
CA GLU A 128 -5.92 4.79 6.98
C GLU A 128 -5.33 3.84 5.93
N GLU A 129 -6.15 3.27 5.03
CA GLU A 129 -5.64 2.42 3.94
C GLU A 129 -4.68 3.17 3.02
N VAL A 130 -4.99 4.43 2.70
CA VAL A 130 -4.13 5.29 1.87
C VAL A 130 -2.82 5.58 2.59
N TYR A 131 -2.90 5.87 3.90
CA TYR A 131 -1.72 6.11 4.72
C TYR A 131 -0.81 4.88 4.80
N ARG A 132 -1.36 3.70 5.09
CA ARG A 132 -0.60 2.45 5.15
C ARG A 132 0.00 2.08 3.79
N ALA A 133 -0.70 2.34 2.69
CA ALA A 133 -0.16 2.16 1.34
C ALA A 133 1.06 3.06 1.08
N MET A 134 0.99 4.35 1.45
CA MET A 134 2.13 5.27 1.32
C MET A 134 3.34 4.83 2.15
N VAL A 135 3.11 4.41 3.41
CA VAL A 135 4.16 3.93 4.31
C VAL A 135 4.82 2.65 3.77
N LEU A 136 4.02 1.66 3.36
CA LEU A 136 4.52 0.40 2.81
C LEU A 136 5.28 0.62 1.50
N GLY A 137 4.72 1.42 0.59
CA GLY A 137 5.35 1.76 -0.69
C GLY A 137 6.71 2.42 -0.50
N LEU A 138 6.80 3.45 0.36
CA LEU A 138 8.07 4.13 0.63
C LEU A 138 9.08 3.20 1.32
N ARG A 139 8.64 2.44 2.33
CA ARG A 139 9.49 1.50 3.07
C ARG A 139 10.13 0.51 2.10
N ASP A 140 9.32 -0.11 1.24
CA ASP A 140 9.78 -1.11 0.30
C ASP A 140 10.67 -0.52 -0.77
N TYR A 141 10.31 0.64 -1.35
CA TYR A 141 11.15 1.29 -2.36
C TYR A 141 12.57 1.56 -1.83
N VAL A 142 12.68 2.14 -0.63
CA VAL A 142 13.97 2.47 -0.01
C VAL A 142 14.76 1.21 0.33
N ASN A 143 14.12 0.23 0.97
CA ASN A 143 14.82 -0.98 1.44
C ASN A 143 15.19 -1.93 0.29
N LYS A 144 14.29 -2.17 -0.67
CA LYS A 144 14.55 -3.05 -1.83
C LYS A 144 15.60 -2.45 -2.76
N SER A 145 15.69 -1.13 -2.84
CA SER A 145 16.75 -0.43 -3.60
C SER A 145 18.08 -0.32 -2.83
N GLY A 146 18.13 -0.72 -1.55
CA GLY A 146 19.34 -0.64 -0.74
C GLY A 146 19.74 0.77 -0.29
N PHE A 147 18.81 1.72 -0.28
CA PHE A 147 19.09 3.08 0.16
C PHE A 147 19.20 3.16 1.69
N PRO A 148 20.18 3.91 2.23
CA PRO A 148 20.38 4.02 3.68
C PRO A 148 19.29 4.86 4.36
N GLY A 149 18.56 5.69 3.62
CA GLY A 149 17.54 6.59 4.14
C GLY A 149 17.06 7.58 3.08
N VAL A 150 16.38 8.65 3.51
CA VAL A 150 15.83 9.69 2.63
C VAL A 150 16.21 11.09 3.06
N LEU A 151 16.27 12.00 2.09
CA LEU A 151 16.41 13.44 2.29
C LEU A 151 15.13 14.12 1.80
N LEU A 152 14.57 15.04 2.57
CA LEU A 152 13.37 15.78 2.16
C LEU A 152 13.47 17.28 2.47
N GLY A 153 12.87 18.09 1.61
CA GLY A 153 12.62 19.50 1.91
C GLY A 153 11.42 19.63 2.85
N LEU A 154 11.58 20.33 3.97
CA LEU A 154 10.51 20.61 4.92
C LEU A 154 10.23 22.11 4.93
N SER A 155 9.09 22.50 4.36
CA SER A 155 8.75 23.91 4.11
C SER A 155 7.91 24.56 5.21
N GLY A 156 7.43 23.76 6.17
CA GLY A 156 6.39 24.17 7.13
C GLY A 156 4.96 23.99 6.60
N GLY A 157 4.80 23.67 5.32
CA GLY A 157 3.50 23.36 4.72
C GLY A 157 3.04 21.92 4.96
N VAL A 158 1.72 21.71 4.90
CA VAL A 158 1.06 20.42 5.15
C VAL A 158 1.58 19.29 4.26
N ASP A 159 1.88 19.56 2.99
CA ASP A 159 2.35 18.54 2.04
C ASP A 159 3.70 17.96 2.45
N SER A 160 4.67 18.83 2.77
CA SER A 160 5.98 18.38 3.25
C SER A 160 5.90 17.72 4.63
N ALA A 161 4.96 18.16 5.47
CA ALA A 161 4.74 17.57 6.78
C ALA A 161 4.23 16.12 6.66
N ILE A 162 3.21 15.84 5.84
CA ILE A 162 2.72 14.46 5.69
C ILE A 162 3.78 13.55 5.07
N VAL A 163 4.58 14.04 4.12
CA VAL A 163 5.72 13.28 3.57
C VAL A 163 6.76 12.95 4.65
N ALA A 164 7.06 13.90 5.54
CA ALA A 164 7.97 13.67 6.66
C ALA A 164 7.45 12.62 7.64
N VAL A 165 6.15 12.67 7.96
CA VAL A 165 5.50 11.69 8.85
C VAL A 165 5.55 10.29 8.22
N VAL A 166 5.16 10.16 6.94
CA VAL A 166 5.22 8.89 6.20
C VAL A 166 6.65 8.34 6.15
N ALA A 167 7.65 9.20 5.92
CA ALA A 167 9.06 8.80 5.91
C ALA A 167 9.53 8.30 7.28
N ALA A 168 9.14 8.98 8.36
CA ALA A 168 9.50 8.58 9.72
C ALA A 168 8.87 7.23 10.09
N ASP A 169 7.59 7.00 9.75
CA ASP A 169 6.91 5.73 10.02
C ASP A 169 7.41 4.58 9.12
N ALA A 170 7.83 4.89 7.90
CA ALA A 170 8.35 3.91 6.96
C ALA A 170 9.75 3.41 7.36
N LEU A 171 10.63 4.32 7.79
CA LEU A 171 12.07 4.07 7.88
C LEU A 171 12.67 4.23 9.28
N GLY A 172 11.93 4.87 10.20
CA GLY A 172 12.44 5.34 11.48
C GLY A 172 13.16 6.69 11.36
N PRO A 173 13.18 7.50 12.44
CA PRO A 173 13.68 8.87 12.39
C PRO A 173 15.16 9.01 12.03
N ASP A 174 15.98 8.03 12.41
CA ASP A 174 17.43 8.04 12.14
C ASP A 174 17.78 7.96 10.65
N ARG A 175 16.85 7.46 9.83
CA ARG A 175 17.01 7.32 8.37
C ARG A 175 16.32 8.43 7.59
N VAL A 176 15.82 9.45 8.27
CA VAL A 176 15.11 10.59 7.68
C VAL A 176 15.84 11.87 8.04
N ARG A 177 16.24 12.63 7.02
CA ARG A 177 16.86 13.94 7.21
C ARG A 177 16.11 15.00 6.43
N CYS A 178 15.63 16.00 7.15
CA CYS A 178 14.91 17.14 6.61
C CYS A 178 15.86 18.31 6.37
N PHE A 179 15.59 19.08 5.33
CA PHE A 179 16.22 20.36 5.05
C PHE A 179 15.18 21.45 4.93
N MET A 180 15.44 22.55 5.62
CA MET A 180 14.72 23.80 5.42
C MET A 180 15.57 24.73 4.57
N LEU A 181 14.98 25.29 3.51
CA LEU A 181 15.70 26.08 2.50
C LEU A 181 15.18 27.53 2.47
N PRO A 182 15.38 28.34 3.54
CA PRO A 182 14.75 29.64 3.65
C PRO A 182 15.29 30.63 2.62
N SER A 183 14.35 31.40 2.07
CA SER A 183 14.61 32.57 1.25
C SER A 183 14.35 33.85 2.04
N ARG A 184 14.68 35.00 1.47
CA ARG A 184 14.31 36.32 2.03
C ARG A 184 12.80 36.55 2.23
N TYR A 185 11.94 35.72 1.63
CA TYR A 185 10.48 35.81 1.74
C TYR A 185 9.88 34.73 2.65
N THR A 186 10.70 33.85 3.22
CA THR A 186 10.19 32.80 4.12
C THR A 186 9.76 33.42 5.44
N SER A 187 8.51 33.17 5.85
CA SER A 187 7.96 33.68 7.11
C SER A 187 8.52 32.91 8.30
N GLN A 188 8.57 33.55 9.47
CA GLN A 188 8.99 32.89 10.71
C GLN A 188 8.07 31.71 11.06
N ASP A 189 6.76 31.85 10.84
CA ASP A 189 5.78 30.78 11.09
C ASP A 189 6.13 29.49 10.32
N SER A 190 6.55 29.59 9.05
CA SER A 190 6.97 28.43 8.27
C SER A 190 8.23 27.75 8.84
N LEU A 191 9.15 28.54 9.39
CA LEU A 191 10.36 28.01 10.03
C LEU A 191 10.00 27.26 11.33
N ASP A 192 9.14 27.88 12.14
CA ASP A 192 8.71 27.33 13.41
C ASP A 192 7.87 26.05 13.22
N ASP A 193 7.01 26.00 12.19
CA ASP A 193 6.22 24.82 11.83
C ASP A 193 7.11 23.66 11.35
N ALA A 194 8.10 23.94 10.50
CA ALA A 194 9.06 22.94 10.05
C ALA A 194 9.88 22.39 11.22
N ALA A 195 10.42 23.27 12.07
CA ALA A 195 11.17 22.87 13.26
C ALA A 195 10.32 22.06 14.24
N GLY A 196 9.08 22.50 14.48
CA GLY A 196 8.14 21.81 15.35
C GLY A 196 7.68 20.45 14.80
N CYS A 197 7.54 20.31 13.48
CA CYS A 197 7.26 19.04 12.83
C CYS A 197 8.45 18.07 13.01
N ALA A 198 9.67 18.52 12.67
CA ALA A 198 10.86 17.70 12.78
C ALA A 198 11.13 17.23 14.22
N ALA A 199 10.98 18.14 15.20
CA ALA A 199 11.16 17.82 16.62
C ALA A 199 10.18 16.76 17.12
N ARG A 200 8.90 16.83 16.71
CA ARG A 200 7.87 15.84 17.09
C ARG A 200 8.11 14.47 16.47
N LEU A 201 8.67 14.43 15.26
CA LEU A 201 9.03 13.19 14.58
C LEU A 201 10.39 12.63 15.02
N GLY A 202 11.19 13.42 15.76
CA GLY A 202 12.55 13.04 16.14
C GLY A 202 13.54 12.99 14.96
N VAL A 203 13.19 13.60 13.82
CA VAL A 203 14.03 13.60 12.62
C VAL A 203 15.00 14.77 12.65
N ARG A 204 16.17 14.58 12.04
CA ARG A 204 17.16 15.65 11.91
C ARG A 204 16.67 16.71 10.94
N LEU A 205 16.71 17.98 11.35
CA LEU A 205 16.47 19.14 10.49
C LEU A 205 17.73 19.98 10.38
N ASP A 206 18.18 20.28 9.17
CA ASP A 206 19.23 21.26 8.91
C ASP A 206 18.66 22.44 8.10
N GLU A 207 19.16 23.63 8.35
CA GLU A 207 18.77 24.85 7.63
C GLU A 207 19.89 25.26 6.66
N ILE A 208 19.52 25.53 5.40
CA ILE A 208 20.44 26.01 4.37
C ILE A 208 19.79 27.17 3.64
N ALA A 209 20.17 28.40 3.98
CA ALA A 209 19.63 29.59 3.33
C ALA A 209 20.01 29.63 1.84
N ILE A 210 19.01 29.87 0.98
CA ILE A 210 19.20 29.89 -0.48
C ILE A 210 19.55 31.28 -1.02
N SER A 211 19.43 32.33 -0.20
CA SER A 211 19.68 33.73 -0.61
C SER A 211 21.01 33.92 -1.34
N PRO A 212 22.16 33.37 -0.89
CA PRO A 212 23.42 33.55 -1.61
C PRO A 212 23.40 32.99 -3.05
N ALA A 213 22.74 31.85 -3.27
CA ALA A 213 22.62 31.27 -4.60
C ALA A 213 21.66 32.07 -5.48
N VAL A 214 20.52 32.50 -4.91
CA VAL A 214 19.53 33.34 -5.61
C VAL A 214 20.15 34.67 -6.03
N ASP A 215 20.91 35.33 -5.15
CA ASP A 215 21.54 36.62 -5.43
C ASP A 215 22.63 36.50 -6.51
N ALA A 216 23.39 35.41 -6.51
CA ALA A 216 24.37 35.13 -7.56
C ALA A 216 23.69 34.98 -8.94
N PHE A 217 22.60 34.21 -9.01
CA PHE A 217 21.82 34.09 -10.24
C PHE A 217 21.21 35.43 -10.67
N ALA A 218 20.66 36.22 -9.75
CA ALA A 218 20.12 37.54 -10.04
C ALA A 218 21.20 38.47 -10.64
N GLN A 219 22.42 38.44 -10.09
CA GLN A 219 23.55 39.22 -10.60
C GLN A 219 23.95 38.79 -12.02
N MET A 220 24.06 37.48 -12.27
CA MET A 220 24.41 36.94 -13.59
C MET A 220 23.38 37.30 -14.67
N LEU A 221 22.10 37.36 -14.29
CA LEU A 221 21.00 37.67 -15.20
C LEU A 221 20.79 39.18 -15.40
N THR A 222 21.32 40.03 -14.53
CA THR A 222 21.14 41.50 -14.57
C THR A 222 21.40 42.12 -15.96
N PRO A 223 22.48 41.77 -16.68
CA PRO A 223 22.73 42.32 -18.02
C PRO A 223 21.67 41.94 -19.06
N LEU A 224 21.01 40.79 -18.89
CA LEU A 224 19.96 40.30 -19.80
C LEU A 224 18.60 41.00 -19.55
N TYR A 225 18.43 41.63 -18.38
CA TYR A 225 17.23 42.39 -18.00
C TYR A 225 17.43 43.91 -18.10
N GLU A 226 18.29 44.39 -19.01
CA GLU A 226 18.61 45.82 -19.16
C GLU A 226 19.10 46.47 -17.85
N ASN A 227 19.75 45.70 -16.98
CA ASN A 227 20.15 46.12 -15.64
C ASN A 227 18.98 46.53 -14.71
N ARG A 228 17.77 46.01 -14.95
CA ARG A 228 16.65 46.09 -14.01
C ARG A 228 16.72 44.90 -13.04
N ALA A 229 16.23 45.10 -11.82
CA ALA A 229 16.09 44.00 -10.89
C ALA A 229 15.12 42.95 -11.48
N PRO A 230 15.47 41.65 -11.46
CA PRO A 230 14.51 40.61 -11.80
C PRO A 230 13.36 40.65 -10.78
N THR A 231 12.14 40.86 -11.28
CA THR A 231 10.90 40.83 -10.49
C THR A 231 10.55 39.43 -10.04
#